data_AF-A0A9E5V316-F1
#
_entry.id   AF-A0A9E5V316-F1
#
_cell.length_a   1.000
_cell.length_b   1.000
_cell.length_c   1.000
_cell.angle_alpha   90.00
_cell.angle_beta   90.00
_cell.angle_gamma   90.00
#
_symmetry.space_group_name_H-M   'P 1'
#
loop_
_entity.id
_entity.type
_entity.pdbx_description
1 polymer ?
#
loop_
_entity_poly.entity_id
_entity_poly.type
_entity_poly.pdbx_seq_one_letter_code
_entity_poly.pdbx_strand_id
1 'polypeptide(L)'
;MSLVPSTPAEAIYSLRQCQLTITPFKALDYLEVQLNTYQLLALYQHFFLSEWSTSQTSLYLPVDEGNSKTVSSENRHSPRELEFITLVYTHLFPMSFWAVESAHEERLQAIPITSMGVDWQLEEGIENLRMGWKLLLPFSKEGRYWLDDVEPEGSEWFDSEFETHHVSYKDIHHPDRIDNKRLRRLCCKLTTPLQFLPLALKLLDHETENLWLDESPDEMNYGLYASSLPWSKSSINLLHRKWKQASRILDAAYLLIEWLETDMKTHAQLLLQLWTRALKRI
;
A
#
# COMPACT_ATOMS: atom_id res chain seq x y z
N MET A 1 33.42 -27.41 7.15
CA MET A 1 34.86 -27.67 6.94
C MET A 1 35.48 -26.39 6.41
N SER A 2 36.38 -25.78 7.18
CA SER A 2 37.06 -24.55 6.78
C SER A 2 38.04 -24.86 5.66
N LEU A 3 37.86 -24.26 4.48
CA LEU A 3 38.90 -24.23 3.46
C LEU A 3 39.91 -23.14 3.85
N VAL A 4 40.70 -23.41 4.89
CA VAL A 4 41.92 -22.65 5.15
C VAL A 4 42.94 -23.15 4.11
N PRO A 5 43.50 -22.28 3.25
CA PRO A 5 44.48 -22.70 2.26
C PRO A 5 45.69 -23.30 2.96
N SER A 6 46.05 -24.54 2.59
CA SER A 6 47.14 -25.29 3.22
C SER A 6 48.52 -24.95 2.69
N THR A 7 48.61 -24.18 1.61
CA THR A 7 49.89 -23.75 1.02
C THR A 7 49.88 -22.28 0.59
N PRO A 8 51.04 -21.60 0.56
CA PRO A 8 51.15 -20.25 0.00
C PRO A 8 50.69 -20.17 -1.46
N ALA A 9 50.85 -21.25 -2.23
CA ALA A 9 50.39 -21.34 -3.61
C ALA A 9 48.86 -21.41 -3.74
N GLU A 10 48.18 -22.15 -2.85
CA GLU A 10 46.71 -22.20 -2.77
C GLU A 10 46.13 -20.88 -2.26
N ALA A 11 46.76 -20.24 -1.27
CA ALA A 11 46.37 -18.91 -0.80
C ALA A 11 46.52 -17.87 -1.92
N ILE A 12 47.62 -17.90 -2.68
CA ILE A 12 47.84 -17.03 -3.85
C ILE A 12 46.85 -17.35 -4.97
N TYR A 13 46.50 -18.63 -5.19
CA TYR A 13 45.49 -19.03 -6.18
C TYR A 13 44.09 -18.55 -5.79
N SER A 14 43.67 -18.74 -4.54
CA SER A 14 42.40 -18.20 -4.01
C SER A 14 42.38 -16.67 -4.01
N LEU A 15 43.48 -16.00 -3.65
CA LEU A 15 43.60 -14.54 -3.73
C LEU A 15 43.61 -14.02 -5.18
N ARG A 16 44.13 -14.80 -6.14
CA ARG A 16 44.06 -14.50 -7.58
C ARG A 16 42.67 -14.77 -8.16
N GLN A 17 41.92 -15.74 -7.64
CA GLN A 17 40.47 -15.88 -7.93
C GLN A 17 39.67 -14.72 -7.33
N CYS A 18 40.17 -14.10 -6.25
CA CYS A 18 39.68 -12.84 -5.70
C CYS A 18 40.28 -11.57 -6.36
N GLN A 19 41.10 -11.69 -7.43
CA GLN A 19 41.44 -10.53 -8.28
C GLN A 19 40.23 -10.20 -9.14
N LEU A 20 39.24 -9.69 -8.46
CA LEU A 20 38.10 -9.00 -9.00
C LEU A 20 38.65 -7.80 -9.79
N THR A 21 38.67 -7.89 -11.11
CA THR A 21 38.71 -6.73 -12.01
C THR A 21 37.38 -6.00 -11.87
N ILE A 22 37.16 -5.43 -10.68
CA ILE A 22 36.02 -4.63 -10.35
C ILE A 22 36.25 -3.26 -10.99
N THR A 23 35.46 -2.96 -12.01
CA THR A 23 35.23 -1.57 -12.38
C THR A 23 34.62 -0.87 -11.15
N PRO A 24 34.90 0.42 -10.89
CA PRO A 24 34.33 1.13 -9.75
C PRO A 24 32.82 0.93 -9.55
N PHE A 25 32.06 0.84 -10.65
CA PHE A 25 30.64 0.51 -10.66
C PHE A 25 30.32 -0.86 -10.04
N LYS A 26 31.00 -1.94 -10.46
CA LYS A 26 30.81 -3.27 -9.85
C LYS A 26 31.19 -3.32 -8.37
N ALA A 27 32.09 -2.43 -7.92
CA ALA A 27 32.46 -2.30 -6.51
C ALA A 27 31.32 -1.71 -5.72
N LEU A 28 30.75 -0.62 -6.25
CA LEU A 28 29.62 0.05 -5.64
C LEU A 28 28.41 -0.88 -5.57
N ASP A 29 28.05 -1.54 -6.67
CA ASP A 29 26.94 -2.51 -6.71
C ASP A 29 27.13 -3.61 -5.65
N TYR A 30 28.33 -4.19 -5.56
CA TYR A 30 28.65 -5.19 -4.56
C TYR A 30 28.51 -4.64 -3.13
N LEU A 31 29.07 -3.45 -2.85
CA LEU A 31 29.01 -2.84 -1.53
C LEU A 31 27.58 -2.46 -1.13
N GLU A 32 26.75 -2.01 -2.07
CA GLU A 32 25.33 -1.71 -1.85
C GLU A 32 24.56 -2.98 -1.50
N VAL A 33 24.77 -4.08 -2.23
CA VAL A 33 24.16 -5.38 -1.91
C VAL A 33 24.60 -5.89 -0.53
N GLN A 34 25.89 -5.78 -0.20
CA GLN A 34 26.40 -6.17 1.12
C GLN A 34 25.80 -5.30 2.22
N LEU A 35 25.73 -3.99 2.02
CA LEU A 35 25.13 -3.06 2.98
C LEU A 35 23.66 -3.38 3.21
N ASN A 36 22.88 -3.59 2.14
CA ASN A 36 21.48 -3.98 2.22
C ASN A 36 21.31 -5.30 2.98
N THR A 37 22.18 -6.29 2.72
CA THR A 37 22.18 -7.58 3.43
C THR A 37 22.37 -7.40 4.93
N TYR A 38 23.41 -6.66 5.35
CA TYR A 38 23.66 -6.41 6.76
C TYR A 38 22.51 -5.63 7.42
N GLN A 39 21.91 -4.68 6.69
CA GLN A 39 20.75 -3.93 7.18
C GLN A 39 19.55 -4.86 7.43
N LEU A 40 19.17 -5.69 6.46
CA LEU A 40 18.05 -6.62 6.59
C LEU A 40 18.24 -7.60 7.75
N LEU A 41 19.42 -8.22 7.84
CA LEU A 41 19.71 -9.19 8.91
C LEU A 41 19.74 -8.52 10.29
N ALA A 42 20.27 -7.30 10.41
CA ALA A 42 20.24 -6.55 11.65
C ALA A 42 18.80 -6.17 12.05
N LEU A 43 17.95 -5.82 11.08
CA LEU A 43 16.53 -5.55 11.32
C LEU A 43 15.78 -6.81 11.73
N TYR A 44 16.09 -7.96 11.14
CA TYR A 44 15.53 -9.25 11.53
C TYR A 44 15.83 -9.55 13.01
N GLN A 45 17.10 -9.50 13.41
CA GLN A 45 17.51 -9.66 14.81
C GLN A 45 16.81 -8.69 15.76
N HIS A 46 16.52 -7.47 15.29
CA HIS A 46 15.89 -6.44 16.10
C HIS A 46 14.39 -6.68 16.32
N PHE A 47 13.64 -6.98 15.25
CA PHE A 47 12.18 -7.06 15.28
C PHE A 47 11.65 -8.45 15.62
N PHE A 48 12.38 -9.51 15.29
CA PHE A 48 11.93 -10.91 15.44
C PHE A 48 13.05 -11.78 16.03
N LEU A 49 13.48 -11.43 17.26
CA LEU A 49 14.61 -12.07 17.93
C LEU A 49 14.38 -13.57 18.15
N SER A 50 13.15 -13.98 18.46
CA SER A 50 12.80 -15.37 18.70
C SER A 50 12.95 -16.18 17.42
N GLU A 51 12.30 -15.72 16.36
CA GLU A 51 12.30 -16.31 15.02
C GLU A 51 13.74 -16.40 14.49
N TRP A 52 14.52 -15.32 14.61
CA TRP A 52 15.94 -15.29 14.27
C TRP A 52 16.73 -16.40 14.98
N SER A 53 16.56 -16.54 16.30
CA SER A 53 17.33 -17.50 17.11
C SER A 53 17.00 -18.95 16.79
N THR A 54 15.77 -19.22 16.33
CA THR A 54 15.28 -20.58 16.04
C THR A 54 15.43 -20.97 14.57
N SER A 55 15.57 -19.99 13.68
CA SER A 55 15.51 -20.22 12.24
C SER A 55 16.71 -21.02 11.72
N GLN A 56 16.41 -21.95 10.82
CA GLN A 56 17.35 -22.87 10.17
C GLN A 56 17.66 -22.47 8.72
N THR A 57 17.17 -21.34 8.25
CA THR A 57 17.33 -20.90 6.85
C THR A 57 18.78 -20.46 6.55
N SER A 58 19.24 -20.64 5.31
CA SER A 58 20.62 -20.28 4.95
C SER A 58 20.82 -18.76 4.93
N LEU A 59 21.96 -18.29 5.45
CA LEU A 59 22.45 -16.91 5.29
C LEU A 59 23.04 -16.65 3.90
N TYR A 60 23.35 -17.73 3.17
CA TYR A 60 23.99 -17.67 1.87
C TYR A 60 23.00 -18.05 0.78
N LEU A 61 23.18 -17.43 -0.38
CA LEU A 61 22.45 -17.79 -1.58
C LEU A 61 22.75 -19.25 -1.96
N PRO A 62 21.75 -20.00 -2.47
CA PRO A 62 22.00 -21.31 -3.05
C PRO A 62 23.04 -21.19 -4.17
N VAL A 63 23.93 -22.17 -4.26
CA VAL A 63 24.85 -22.27 -5.40
C VAL A 63 24.02 -22.67 -6.62
N ASP A 64 23.88 -21.78 -7.61
CA ASP A 64 23.19 -22.09 -8.86
C ASP A 64 23.95 -23.22 -9.59
N GLU A 65 23.42 -24.44 -9.58
CA GLU A 65 23.99 -25.59 -10.30
C GLU A 65 23.66 -25.59 -11.81
N GLY A 66 22.99 -24.57 -12.37
CA GLY A 66 22.78 -24.54 -13.81
C GLY A 66 21.99 -23.37 -14.41
N ASN A 67 22.56 -22.81 -15.47
CA ASN A 67 21.90 -22.38 -16.71
C ASN A 67 20.87 -21.23 -16.72
N SER A 68 20.74 -20.38 -15.71
CA SER A 68 20.01 -19.11 -15.88
C SER A 68 20.96 -17.96 -16.24
N LYS A 69 20.99 -17.58 -17.51
CA LYS A 69 21.85 -16.49 -18.06
C LYS A 69 21.25 -15.09 -17.90
N THR A 70 20.13 -14.92 -17.20
CA THR A 70 19.32 -13.70 -17.32
C THR A 70 19.22 -12.83 -16.06
N VAL A 71 19.65 -13.29 -14.89
CA VAL A 71 19.77 -12.45 -13.69
C VAL A 71 21.06 -12.84 -12.97
N SER A 72 21.95 -11.89 -12.69
CA SER A 72 23.11 -12.19 -11.86
C SER A 72 22.61 -12.69 -10.49
N SER A 73 23.03 -13.90 -10.12
CA SER A 73 22.71 -14.51 -8.83
C SER A 73 23.05 -13.59 -7.64
N GLU A 74 23.94 -12.62 -7.85
CA GLU A 74 24.37 -11.59 -6.91
C GLU A 74 23.25 -10.62 -6.48
N ASN A 75 22.15 -10.48 -7.22
CA ASN A 75 21.08 -9.52 -6.91
C ASN A 75 19.82 -10.14 -6.29
N ARG A 76 19.95 -11.29 -5.61
CA ARG A 76 18.83 -12.01 -4.95
C ARG A 76 18.93 -11.99 -3.44
N HIS A 77 17.78 -12.10 -2.76
CA HIS A 77 17.75 -12.33 -1.32
C HIS A 77 18.15 -13.76 -0.95
N SER A 78 18.92 -13.90 0.12
CA SER A 78 19.17 -15.18 0.78
C SER A 78 17.88 -15.72 1.42
N PRO A 79 17.79 -17.04 1.67
CA PRO A 79 16.64 -17.62 2.36
C PRO A 79 16.34 -16.97 3.73
N ARG A 80 17.38 -16.52 4.45
CA ARG A 80 17.23 -15.80 5.74
C ARG A 80 16.64 -14.40 5.57
N GLU A 81 17.01 -13.68 4.52
CA GLU A 81 16.45 -12.36 4.22
C GLU A 81 14.99 -12.47 3.77
N LEU A 82 14.67 -13.47 2.96
CA LEU A 82 13.28 -13.75 2.54
C LEU A 82 12.39 -14.06 3.74
N GLU A 83 12.86 -14.87 4.68
CA GLU A 83 12.14 -15.15 5.93
C GLU A 83 11.83 -13.85 6.70
N PHE A 84 12.79 -12.93 6.79
CA PHE A 84 12.55 -11.62 7.39
C PHE A 84 11.49 -10.80 6.65
N ILE A 85 11.57 -10.72 5.32
CA ILE A 85 10.61 -10.01 4.48
C ILE A 85 9.20 -10.58 4.68
N THR A 86 9.07 -11.91 4.72
CA THR A 86 7.80 -12.59 5.03
C THR A 86 7.29 -12.22 6.42
N LEU A 87 8.15 -12.20 7.46
CA LEU A 87 7.74 -11.82 8.81
C LEU A 87 7.27 -10.36 8.90
N VAL A 88 7.93 -9.44 8.19
CA VAL A 88 7.49 -8.04 8.09
C VAL A 88 6.09 -7.97 7.48
N TYR A 89 5.88 -8.67 6.36
CA TYR A 89 4.60 -8.77 5.67
C TYR A 89 3.48 -9.32 6.57
N THR A 90 3.76 -10.39 7.32
CA THR A 90 2.72 -11.09 8.10
C THR A 90 2.41 -10.41 9.43
N HIS A 91 3.38 -9.72 10.04
CA HIS A 91 3.24 -9.25 11.44
C HIS A 91 3.27 -7.73 11.62
N LEU A 92 3.87 -6.97 10.71
CA LEU A 92 4.05 -5.53 10.89
C LEU A 92 3.11 -4.72 10.03
N PHE A 93 3.13 -4.90 8.72
CA PHE A 93 2.29 -4.17 7.79
C PHE A 93 2.23 -4.94 6.46
N PRO A 94 1.14 -4.77 5.70
CA PRO A 94 0.99 -5.44 4.42
C PRO A 94 2.02 -4.89 3.43
N MET A 95 2.43 -5.76 2.53
CA MET A 95 3.16 -5.47 1.31
C MET A 95 2.33 -6.08 0.19
N SER A 96 2.38 -5.53 -1.02
CA SER A 96 1.64 -6.12 -2.13
C SER A 96 2.10 -7.56 -2.37
N PHE A 97 1.18 -8.41 -2.84
CA PHE A 97 1.53 -9.75 -3.30
C PHE A 97 2.70 -9.69 -4.29
N TRP A 98 2.64 -8.76 -5.24
CA TRP A 98 3.71 -8.54 -6.21
C TRP A 98 5.04 -8.15 -5.57
N ALA A 99 5.06 -7.30 -4.53
CA ALA A 99 6.31 -6.98 -3.85
C ALA A 99 6.95 -8.22 -3.18
N VAL A 100 6.12 -9.08 -2.58
CA VAL A 100 6.61 -10.33 -1.97
C VAL A 100 7.12 -11.30 -3.03
N GLU A 101 6.39 -11.48 -4.13
CA GLU A 101 6.81 -12.32 -5.25
C GLU A 101 8.10 -11.79 -5.90
N SER A 102 8.19 -10.48 -6.17
CA SER A 102 9.39 -9.84 -6.68
C SER A 102 10.60 -10.05 -5.76
N ALA A 103 10.40 -10.08 -4.43
CA ALA A 103 11.50 -10.36 -3.49
C ALA A 103 12.13 -11.76 -3.71
N HIS A 104 11.36 -12.73 -4.20
CA HIS A 104 11.88 -14.06 -4.51
C HIS A 104 12.74 -14.09 -5.79
N GLU A 105 12.51 -13.14 -6.70
CA GLU A 105 13.20 -13.06 -7.99
C GLU A 105 14.39 -12.10 -7.96
N GLU A 106 14.23 -10.98 -7.26
CA GLU A 106 15.16 -9.85 -7.19
C GLU A 106 15.24 -9.22 -5.80
N ARG A 107 16.30 -8.44 -5.55
CA ARG A 107 16.51 -7.75 -4.28
C ARG A 107 15.64 -6.50 -4.18
N LEU A 108 14.79 -6.46 -3.16
CA LEU A 108 14.10 -5.26 -2.69
C LEU A 108 15.07 -4.32 -1.98
N GLN A 109 15.58 -3.33 -2.71
CA GLN A 109 16.49 -2.32 -2.16
C GLN A 109 15.83 -1.41 -1.12
N ALA A 110 14.50 -1.27 -1.19
CA ALA A 110 13.68 -0.48 -0.28
C ALA A 110 12.35 -1.20 0.02
N ILE A 111 11.63 -0.71 1.03
CA ILE A 111 10.28 -1.16 1.37
C ILE A 111 9.30 -0.47 0.43
N PRO A 112 8.61 -1.19 -0.46
CA PRO A 112 7.62 -0.59 -1.33
C PRO A 112 6.36 -0.20 -0.53
N ILE A 113 5.80 0.97 -0.84
CA ILE A 113 4.52 1.41 -0.30
C ILE A 113 3.48 1.18 -1.38
N THR A 114 2.61 0.20 -1.14
CA THR A 114 1.46 -0.07 -2.00
C THR A 114 0.23 0.59 -1.41
N SER A 115 -0.62 1.16 -2.27
CA SER A 115 -1.94 1.61 -1.86
C SER A 115 -2.75 0.45 -1.26
N MET A 116 -3.33 0.72 -0.10
CA MET A 116 -4.27 -0.13 0.64
C MET A 116 -5.58 0.64 0.89
N GLY A 117 -5.76 1.76 0.18
CA GLY A 117 -6.94 2.61 0.25
C GLY A 117 -8.09 2.08 -0.60
N VAL A 118 -9.01 2.98 -0.96
CA VAL A 118 -10.07 2.65 -1.92
C VAL A 118 -9.53 3.00 -3.30
N ASP A 119 -9.09 1.98 -4.02
CA ASP A 119 -8.48 2.14 -5.33
C ASP A 119 -9.54 2.08 -6.44
N TRP A 120 -10.21 3.21 -6.67
CA TRP A 120 -11.30 3.33 -7.65
C TRP A 120 -10.87 4.06 -8.91
N GLN A 121 -9.72 4.74 -8.91
CA GLN A 121 -9.21 5.54 -10.02
C GLN A 121 -8.43 4.71 -11.06
N LEU A 122 -8.06 3.47 -10.73
CA LEU A 122 -7.48 2.52 -11.68
C LEU A 122 -8.51 1.99 -12.70
N GLU A 123 -8.00 1.41 -13.80
CA GLU A 123 -8.80 0.74 -14.81
C GLU A 123 -9.73 -0.31 -14.17
N GLU A 124 -11.01 -0.31 -14.55
CA GLU A 124 -12.09 -1.13 -13.94
C GLU A 124 -12.35 -0.88 -12.44
N GLY A 125 -11.68 0.11 -11.83
CA GLY A 125 -11.75 0.40 -10.40
C GLY A 125 -13.15 0.76 -9.92
N ILE A 126 -13.89 1.55 -10.71
CA ILE A 126 -15.28 1.95 -10.39
C ILE A 126 -16.25 0.78 -10.53
N GLU A 127 -16.08 -0.08 -11.52
CA GLU A 127 -16.98 -1.22 -11.74
C GLU A 127 -16.86 -2.22 -10.58
N ASN A 128 -15.64 -2.46 -10.12
CA ASN A 128 -15.31 -3.36 -9.01
C ASN A 128 -15.60 -2.77 -7.63
N LEU A 129 -15.94 -1.48 -7.56
CA LEU A 129 -16.19 -0.80 -6.30
C LEU A 129 -17.49 -1.28 -5.65
N ARG A 130 -17.46 -1.50 -4.32
CA ARG A 130 -18.68 -1.86 -3.57
C ARG A 130 -19.75 -0.77 -3.70
N MET A 131 -21.02 -1.17 -3.62
CA MET A 131 -22.13 -0.26 -3.90
C MET A 131 -22.23 0.92 -2.94
N GLY A 132 -21.92 0.71 -1.66
CA GLY A 132 -21.89 1.80 -0.70
C GLY A 132 -20.78 2.83 -1.00
N TRP A 133 -19.67 2.41 -1.61
CA TRP A 133 -18.62 3.32 -2.06
C TRP A 133 -19.03 4.08 -3.32
N LYS A 134 -19.62 3.39 -4.33
CA LYS A 134 -20.16 4.04 -5.53
C LYS A 134 -21.19 5.13 -5.18
N LEU A 135 -22.05 4.85 -4.19
CA LEU A 135 -23.04 5.81 -3.69
C LEU A 135 -22.41 7.10 -3.15
N LEU A 136 -21.20 7.00 -2.56
CA LEU A 136 -20.50 8.12 -1.97
C LEU A 136 -19.70 8.95 -2.97
N LEU A 137 -19.49 8.49 -4.22
CA LEU A 137 -18.69 9.21 -5.21
C LEU A 137 -19.16 10.67 -5.42
N PRO A 138 -20.45 10.98 -5.62
CA PRO A 138 -20.89 12.37 -5.82
C PRO A 138 -20.73 13.28 -4.59
N PHE A 139 -20.50 12.69 -3.41
CA PHE A 139 -20.30 13.39 -2.15
C PHE A 139 -18.81 13.69 -1.89
N SER A 140 -17.91 12.92 -2.50
CA SER A 140 -16.45 13.13 -2.45
C SER A 140 -16.02 14.17 -3.49
N LYS A 141 -14.90 14.87 -3.28
CA LYS A 141 -14.41 15.84 -4.27
C LYS A 141 -13.88 15.14 -5.52
N GLU A 142 -13.05 14.12 -5.34
CA GLU A 142 -12.41 13.41 -6.45
C GLU A 142 -13.46 12.61 -7.23
N GLY A 143 -14.37 11.92 -6.55
CA GLY A 143 -15.47 11.22 -7.20
C GLY A 143 -16.43 12.16 -7.94
N ARG A 144 -16.66 13.37 -7.39
CA ARG A 144 -17.45 14.39 -8.09
C ARG A 144 -16.75 14.90 -9.34
N TYR A 145 -15.46 15.22 -9.23
CA TYR A 145 -14.64 15.65 -10.37
C TYR A 145 -14.66 14.58 -11.48
N TRP A 146 -14.51 13.31 -11.12
CA TRP A 146 -14.58 12.23 -12.10
C TRP A 146 -15.94 12.17 -12.82
N LEU A 147 -17.05 12.28 -12.07
CA LEU A 147 -18.42 12.24 -12.62
C LEU A 147 -18.78 13.46 -13.49
N ASP A 148 -18.23 14.64 -13.19
CA ASP A 148 -18.54 15.90 -13.89
C ASP A 148 -17.57 16.19 -15.06
N ASP A 149 -16.28 15.86 -14.91
CA ASP A 149 -15.21 16.37 -15.81
C ASP A 149 -14.42 15.26 -16.54
N VAL A 150 -14.36 14.03 -16.00
CA VAL A 150 -13.56 12.94 -16.59
C VAL A 150 -14.42 12.01 -17.43
N GLU A 151 -15.57 11.57 -16.90
CA GLU A 151 -16.51 10.67 -17.57
C GLU A 151 -17.68 11.47 -18.15
N PRO A 152 -17.79 11.62 -19.49
CA PRO A 152 -18.82 12.46 -20.11
C PRO A 152 -20.27 12.07 -19.76
N GLU A 153 -20.51 10.80 -19.43
CA GLU A 153 -21.82 10.25 -19.06
C GLU A 153 -21.90 9.90 -17.55
N GLY A 154 -20.96 10.38 -16.72
CA GLY A 154 -20.81 9.97 -15.33
C GLY A 154 -22.07 10.20 -14.48
N SER A 155 -22.73 11.35 -14.67
CA SER A 155 -24.00 11.64 -13.98
C SER A 155 -25.16 10.73 -14.41
N GLU A 156 -25.23 10.37 -15.69
CA GLU A 156 -26.25 9.45 -16.23
C GLU A 156 -25.99 8.02 -15.76
N TRP A 157 -24.72 7.61 -15.74
CA TRP A 157 -24.27 6.36 -15.14
C TRP A 157 -24.72 6.26 -13.68
N PHE A 158 -24.49 7.30 -12.86
CA PHE A 158 -24.88 7.30 -11.46
C PHE A 158 -26.41 7.17 -11.30
N ASP A 159 -27.18 7.95 -12.06
CA ASP A 159 -28.64 7.87 -12.03
C ASP A 159 -29.14 6.48 -12.42
N SER A 160 -28.52 5.83 -13.41
CA SER A 160 -28.85 4.46 -13.82
C SER A 160 -28.49 3.42 -12.75
N GLU A 161 -27.32 3.54 -12.12
CA GLU A 161 -26.82 2.60 -11.11
C GLU A 161 -27.71 2.65 -9.84
N PHE A 162 -28.25 3.82 -9.49
CA PHE A 162 -29.02 4.04 -8.27
C PHE A 162 -30.54 4.25 -8.46
N GLU A 163 -31.07 4.02 -9.67
CA GLU A 163 -32.50 4.21 -9.99
C GLU A 163 -33.41 3.42 -9.03
N THR A 164 -33.07 2.16 -8.76
CA THR A 164 -33.83 1.26 -7.86
C THR A 164 -33.81 1.69 -6.39
N HIS A 165 -32.84 2.52 -6.01
CA HIS A 165 -32.66 3.05 -4.66
C HIS A 165 -33.28 4.44 -4.47
N HIS A 166 -33.86 5.04 -5.53
CA HIS A 166 -34.43 6.38 -5.54
C HIS A 166 -33.45 7.47 -5.07
N VAL A 167 -32.21 7.39 -5.55
CA VAL A 167 -31.20 8.42 -5.38
C VAL A 167 -30.91 8.96 -6.77
N SER A 168 -30.94 10.28 -6.92
CA SER A 168 -30.55 10.93 -8.18
C SER A 168 -29.39 11.89 -7.95
N TYR A 169 -28.49 11.94 -8.93
CA TYR A 169 -27.32 12.81 -8.96
C TYR A 169 -27.70 14.28 -8.73
N LYS A 170 -28.80 14.73 -9.32
CA LYS A 170 -29.30 16.12 -9.20
C LYS A 170 -29.69 16.51 -7.78
N ASP A 171 -30.03 15.54 -6.93
CA ASP A 171 -30.42 15.77 -5.53
C ASP A 171 -29.19 15.95 -4.63
N ILE A 172 -27.99 15.66 -5.14
CA ILE A 172 -26.72 15.75 -4.41
C ILE A 172 -26.04 17.09 -4.74
N HIS A 173 -26.03 17.99 -3.77
CA HIS A 173 -25.29 19.24 -3.88
C HIS A 173 -23.78 19.01 -4.03
N HIS A 174 -23.13 19.79 -4.90
CA HIS A 174 -21.68 19.73 -5.11
C HIS A 174 -20.90 19.88 -3.78
N PRO A 175 -19.83 19.08 -3.53
CA PRO A 175 -19.04 19.12 -2.29
C PRO A 175 -18.51 20.52 -1.93
N ASP A 176 -18.18 21.35 -2.92
CA ASP A 176 -17.77 22.74 -2.68
C ASP A 176 -18.82 23.62 -1.98
N ARG A 177 -20.09 23.25 -2.05
CA ARG A 177 -21.18 23.96 -1.37
C ARG A 177 -21.35 23.54 0.10
N ILE A 178 -20.62 22.52 0.54
CA ILE A 178 -20.73 21.95 1.88
C ILE A 178 -19.72 22.56 2.84
N ASP A 179 -20.19 22.89 4.04
CA ASP A 179 -19.32 23.24 5.16
C ASP A 179 -18.83 21.95 5.85
N ASN A 180 -17.60 21.52 5.51
CA ASN A 180 -16.99 20.32 6.07
C ASN A 180 -16.88 20.33 7.61
N LYS A 181 -16.68 21.50 8.23
CA LYS A 181 -16.63 21.59 9.71
C LYS A 181 -18.01 21.35 10.29
N ARG A 182 -19.06 21.86 9.65
CA ARG A 182 -20.45 21.64 10.04
C ARG A 182 -20.88 20.19 9.79
N LEU A 183 -20.56 19.61 8.63
CA LEU A 183 -20.82 18.20 8.32
C LEU A 183 -20.25 17.30 9.42
N ARG A 184 -18.97 17.45 9.74
CA ARG A 184 -18.30 16.67 10.78
C ARG A 184 -19.03 16.77 12.13
N ARG A 185 -19.46 17.96 12.54
CA ARG A 185 -20.23 18.14 13.79
C ARG A 185 -21.60 17.46 13.75
N LEU A 186 -22.27 17.43 12.60
CA LEU A 186 -23.55 16.74 12.45
C LEU A 186 -23.36 15.22 12.49
N CYS A 187 -22.38 14.68 11.76
CA CYS A 187 -22.01 13.27 11.77
C CYS A 187 -21.69 12.77 13.18
N CYS A 188 -20.86 13.50 13.93
CA CYS A 188 -20.50 13.12 15.31
C CYS A 188 -21.70 13.06 16.27
N LYS A 189 -22.84 13.69 15.96
CA LYS A 189 -24.05 13.63 16.78
C LYS A 189 -24.94 12.43 16.47
N LEU A 190 -24.81 11.82 15.28
CA LEU A 190 -25.70 10.78 14.78
C LEU A 190 -25.25 9.36 15.11
N THR A 191 -24.22 9.20 15.97
CA THR A 191 -23.64 7.92 16.40
C THR A 191 -23.13 7.03 15.25
N THR A 192 -22.58 5.86 15.58
CA THR A 192 -22.13 4.88 14.59
C THR A 192 -23.31 4.40 13.74
N PRO A 193 -23.17 4.31 12.40
CA PRO A 193 -21.93 4.47 11.63
C PRO A 193 -21.79 5.82 10.91
N LEU A 194 -22.82 6.66 10.91
CA LEU A 194 -22.83 7.96 10.22
C LEU A 194 -21.73 8.93 10.68
N GLN A 195 -21.21 8.76 11.90
CA GLN A 195 -20.05 9.53 12.36
C GLN A 195 -18.79 9.33 11.50
N PHE A 196 -18.70 8.23 10.74
CA PHE A 196 -17.56 7.90 9.89
C PHE A 196 -17.69 8.45 8.46
N LEU A 197 -18.82 9.07 8.08
CA LEU A 197 -18.99 9.66 6.75
C LEU A 197 -17.85 10.62 6.35
N PRO A 198 -17.43 11.59 7.18
CA PRO A 198 -16.32 12.48 6.80
C PRO A 198 -14.99 11.75 6.59
N LEU A 199 -14.81 10.61 7.25
CA LEU A 199 -13.61 9.79 7.11
C LEU A 199 -13.66 8.97 5.82
N ALA A 200 -14.83 8.40 5.48
CA ALA A 200 -15.04 7.69 4.22
C ALA A 200 -14.85 8.60 3.00
N LEU A 201 -15.35 9.85 3.06
CA LEU A 201 -15.13 10.82 1.98
C LEU A 201 -13.64 11.17 1.81
N LYS A 202 -12.93 11.39 2.92
CA LYS A 202 -11.47 11.59 2.90
C LYS A 202 -10.72 10.39 2.31
N LEU A 203 -11.23 9.18 2.48
CA LEU A 203 -10.63 7.98 1.92
C LEU A 203 -10.81 7.91 0.41
N LEU A 204 -12.00 8.25 -0.10
CA LEU A 204 -12.25 8.38 -1.54
C LEU A 204 -11.43 9.50 -2.19
N ASP A 205 -11.19 10.59 -1.44
CA ASP A 205 -10.41 11.74 -1.89
C ASP A 205 -8.89 11.57 -1.71
N HIS A 206 -8.41 10.43 -1.19
CA HIS A 206 -6.99 10.23 -0.83
C HIS A 206 -6.42 11.35 0.08
N GLU A 207 -7.25 11.90 0.99
CA GLU A 207 -6.93 13.00 1.92
C GLU A 207 -6.92 12.55 3.40
N THR A 208 -6.45 11.32 3.70
CA THR A 208 -6.45 10.77 5.07
C THR A 208 -5.19 11.09 5.90
N GLU A 209 -4.16 11.67 5.26
CA GLU A 209 -2.80 11.87 5.80
C GLU A 209 -2.12 10.54 6.19
N ASN A 210 -2.48 9.46 5.51
CA ASN A 210 -1.93 8.13 5.71
C ASN A 210 -1.37 7.59 4.41
N LEU A 211 -0.04 7.40 4.38
CA LEU A 211 0.70 6.86 3.24
C LEU A 211 0.15 5.53 2.71
N TRP A 212 -0.51 4.72 3.53
CA TRP A 212 -1.08 3.45 3.05
C TRP A 212 -2.40 3.64 2.33
N LEU A 213 -3.11 4.75 2.55
CA LEU A 213 -4.47 4.98 2.07
C LEU A 213 -4.53 6.03 0.97
N ASP A 214 -3.57 6.95 0.98
CA ASP A 214 -3.55 8.11 0.09
C ASP A 214 -2.59 7.93 -1.10
N GLU A 215 -1.80 6.85 -1.09
CA GLU A 215 -0.93 6.53 -2.23
C GLU A 215 -1.80 6.12 -3.41
N SER A 216 -1.55 6.67 -4.60
CA SER A 216 -2.07 6.16 -5.86
C SER A 216 -0.90 5.77 -6.76
N PRO A 217 -0.96 4.59 -7.42
CA PRO A 217 0.02 4.26 -8.44
C PRO A 217 -0.03 5.30 -9.56
N ASP A 218 1.13 5.83 -9.94
CA ASP A 218 1.25 6.75 -11.06
C ASP A 218 1.02 5.97 -12.37
N GLU A 219 0.01 6.35 -13.17
CA GLU A 219 -0.29 5.75 -14.48
C GLU A 219 0.93 5.73 -15.41
N MET A 220 1.88 6.66 -15.24
CA MET A 220 3.08 6.74 -16.09
C MET A 220 4.22 5.82 -15.65
N ASN A 221 4.16 5.26 -14.44
CA ASN A 221 5.14 4.31 -13.95
C ASN A 221 4.48 2.94 -13.88
N TYR A 222 4.88 2.02 -14.75
CA TYR A 222 4.68 0.57 -14.59
C TYR A 222 5.34 0.01 -13.29
N GLY A 223 5.66 0.86 -12.31
CA GLY A 223 6.17 0.50 -11.01
C GLY A 223 5.03 0.02 -10.12
N LEU A 224 5.25 -1.12 -9.47
CA LEU A 224 4.30 -1.78 -8.56
C LEU A 224 3.99 -0.97 -7.27
N TYR A 225 4.58 0.22 -7.11
CA TYR A 225 4.48 1.12 -5.96
C TYR A 225 4.90 2.55 -6.34
N ALA A 226 4.18 3.56 -5.87
CA ALA A 226 4.47 4.97 -6.18
C ALA A 226 5.56 5.58 -5.27
N SER A 227 5.73 5.04 -4.06
CA SER A 227 6.79 5.44 -3.14
C SER A 227 7.44 4.25 -2.45
N SER A 228 8.65 4.47 -1.93
CA SER A 228 9.37 3.48 -1.15
C SER A 228 10.13 4.14 -0.01
N LEU A 229 10.36 3.40 1.07
CA LEU A 229 11.18 3.83 2.20
C LEU A 229 12.38 2.91 2.38
N PRO A 230 13.55 3.43 2.79
CA PRO A 230 14.72 2.60 2.99
C PRO A 230 14.49 1.57 4.11
N TRP A 231 15.13 0.41 4.00
CA TRP A 231 15.16 -0.58 5.08
C TRP A 231 15.86 -0.02 6.31
N SER A 232 15.07 0.45 7.28
CA SER A 232 15.57 0.99 8.53
C SER A 232 14.58 0.77 9.66
N LYS A 233 15.07 0.80 10.90
CA LYS A 233 14.23 0.72 12.09
C LYS A 233 13.20 1.85 12.13
N SER A 234 13.60 3.07 11.75
CA SER A 234 12.69 4.22 11.70
C SER A 234 11.59 4.03 10.67
N SER A 235 11.92 3.54 9.47
CA SER A 235 10.96 3.27 8.40
C SER A 235 9.97 2.20 8.83
N ILE A 236 10.43 1.05 9.32
CA ILE A 236 9.57 -0.05 9.76
C ILE A 236 8.63 0.40 10.89
N ASN A 237 9.13 1.15 11.87
CA ASN A 237 8.29 1.67 12.97
C ASN A 237 7.29 2.74 12.49
N LEU A 238 7.65 3.57 11.51
CA LEU A 238 6.72 4.52 10.91
C LEU A 238 5.60 3.77 10.17
N LEU A 239 5.97 2.87 9.26
CA LEU A 239 5.08 2.07 8.44
C LEU A 239 4.13 1.23 9.30
N HIS A 240 4.64 0.56 10.33
CA HIS A 240 3.82 -0.22 11.27
C HIS A 240 2.80 0.65 12.02
N ARG A 241 3.21 1.83 12.50
CA ARG A 241 2.29 2.77 13.17
C ARG A 241 1.23 3.31 12.21
N LYS A 242 1.63 3.68 10.99
CA LYS A 242 0.72 4.16 9.95
C LYS A 242 -0.24 3.06 9.49
N TRP A 243 0.20 1.80 9.45
CA TRP A 243 -0.67 0.67 9.13
C TRP A 243 -1.73 0.45 10.22
N LYS A 244 -1.34 0.48 11.49
CA LYS A 244 -2.30 0.43 12.61
C LYS A 244 -3.33 1.56 12.56
N GLN A 245 -2.92 2.75 12.11
CA GLN A 245 -3.85 3.85 11.85
C GLN A 245 -4.74 3.57 10.64
N ALA A 246 -4.17 3.05 9.56
CA ALA A 246 -4.87 2.76 8.31
C ALA A 246 -5.96 1.70 8.50
N SER A 247 -5.62 0.58 9.12
CA SER A 247 -6.57 -0.50 9.45
C SER A 247 -7.75 0.02 10.26
N ARG A 248 -7.54 0.89 11.27
CA ARG A 248 -8.65 1.49 12.03
C ARG A 248 -9.53 2.41 11.18
N ILE A 249 -8.94 3.13 10.23
CA ILE A 249 -9.67 3.99 9.29
C ILE A 249 -10.52 3.13 8.36
N LEU A 250 -9.92 2.08 7.79
CA LEU A 250 -10.60 1.11 6.93
C LEU A 250 -11.74 0.44 7.67
N ASP A 251 -11.52 -0.13 8.85
CA ASP A 251 -12.55 -0.77 9.67
C ASP A 251 -13.72 0.19 9.93
N ALA A 252 -13.42 1.43 10.32
CA ALA A 252 -14.44 2.45 10.57
C ALA A 252 -15.23 2.84 9.31
N ALA A 253 -14.56 2.97 8.18
CA ALA A 253 -15.20 3.27 6.92
C ALA A 253 -16.06 2.09 6.43
N TYR A 254 -15.57 0.85 6.53
CA TYR A 254 -16.33 -0.33 6.15
C TYR A 254 -17.59 -0.52 6.99
N LEU A 255 -17.60 -0.14 8.27
CA LEU A 255 -18.84 -0.11 9.06
C LEU A 255 -19.90 0.83 8.46
N LEU A 256 -19.50 1.95 7.86
CA LEU A 256 -20.43 2.84 7.14
C LEU A 256 -20.90 2.20 5.84
N ILE A 257 -19.99 1.63 5.05
CA ILE A 257 -20.32 1.01 3.77
C ILE A 257 -21.27 -0.17 3.93
N GLU A 258 -20.99 -1.05 4.89
CA GLU A 258 -21.87 -2.17 5.23
C GLU A 258 -23.25 -1.67 5.65
N TRP A 259 -23.31 -0.65 6.51
CA TRP A 259 -24.58 -0.05 6.90
C TRP A 259 -25.33 0.52 5.69
N LEU A 260 -24.68 1.28 4.80
CA LEU A 260 -25.30 1.79 3.58
C LEU A 260 -25.90 0.67 2.74
N GLU A 261 -25.19 -0.45 2.60
CA GLU A 261 -25.63 -1.58 1.77
C GLU A 261 -26.76 -2.41 2.40
N THR A 262 -26.99 -2.33 3.72
CA THR A 262 -28.11 -3.07 4.36
C THR A 262 -29.49 -2.55 3.98
N ASP A 263 -29.65 -1.23 3.78
CA ASP A 263 -30.88 -0.59 3.29
C ASP A 263 -30.52 0.72 2.59
N MET A 264 -30.02 0.57 1.36
CA MET A 264 -29.43 1.67 0.61
C MET A 264 -30.44 2.79 0.33
N LYS A 265 -31.71 2.45 0.08
CA LYS A 265 -32.77 3.45 -0.12
C LYS A 265 -32.96 4.31 1.12
N THR A 266 -33.19 3.71 2.28
CA THR A 266 -33.43 4.47 3.52
C THR A 266 -32.18 5.23 3.95
N HIS A 267 -31.01 4.60 3.87
CA HIS A 267 -29.77 5.18 4.35
C HIS A 267 -29.23 6.29 3.43
N ALA A 268 -29.42 6.19 2.11
CA ALA A 268 -29.10 7.28 1.20
C ALA A 268 -29.97 8.52 1.45
N GLN A 269 -31.26 8.35 1.77
CA GLN A 269 -32.13 9.48 2.12
C GLN A 269 -31.66 10.19 3.40
N LEU A 270 -31.17 9.43 4.40
CA LEU A 270 -30.54 10.01 5.59
C LEU A 270 -29.25 10.78 5.25
N LEU A 271 -28.41 10.24 4.36
CA LEU A 271 -27.22 10.93 3.86
C LEU A 271 -27.58 12.24 3.15
N LEU A 272 -28.56 12.24 2.24
CA LEU A 272 -29.01 13.43 1.52
C LEU A 272 -29.51 14.52 2.48
N GLN A 273 -30.31 14.15 3.49
CA GLN A 273 -30.78 15.08 4.52
C GLN A 273 -29.61 15.66 5.32
N LEU A 274 -28.65 14.82 5.71
CA LEU A 274 -27.46 15.23 6.45
C LEU A 274 -26.60 16.20 5.63
N TRP A 275 -26.37 15.87 4.36
CA TRP A 275 -25.61 16.65 3.40
C TRP A 275 -26.23 18.02 3.17
N THR A 276 -27.54 18.06 2.92
CA THR A 276 -28.31 19.31 2.76
C THR A 276 -28.21 20.19 4.02
N ARG A 277 -28.29 19.60 5.21
CA ARG A 277 -28.12 20.34 6.47
C ARG A 277 -26.71 20.88 6.68
N ALA A 278 -25.71 20.39 5.95
CA ALA A 278 -24.33 20.84 6.01
C ALA A 278 -23.98 21.94 5.00
N LEU A 279 -24.93 22.39 4.16
CA LEU A 279 -24.71 23.50 3.22
C LEU A 279 -24.13 24.75 3.91
N LYS A 280 -23.18 25.39 3.21
CA LYS A 280 -22.66 26.72 3.57
C LYS A 280 -23.83 27.70 3.63
N ARG A 281 -23.88 28.51 4.69
CA ARG A 281 -24.86 29.59 4.78
C ARG A 281 -24.38 30.71 3.86
N ILE A 282 -25.26 31.12 2.94
CA ILE A 282 -25.09 32.30 2.09
C ILE A 282 -25.32 33.54 2.97
#